data_AF-A0A2J6X4W5-F1
#
_entry.id   AF-A0A2J6X4W5-F1
#
_cell.length_a   1.000
_cell.length_b   1.000
_cell.length_c   1.000
_cell.angle_alpha   90.00
_cell.angle_beta   90.00
_cell.angle_gamma   90.00
#
_symmetry.space_group_name_H-M   'P 1'
#
loop_
_entity.id
_entity.type
_entity.pdbx_description
1 polymer ?
#
loop_
_entity_poly.entity_id
_entity_poly.type
_entity_poly.pdbx_seq_one_letter_code
_entity_poly.pdbx_strand_id
1 'polypeptide(L)'
;MIDIETLRNIEKEEGIPKEEIIEIIIESIKEAYKKHFGEENSVVKVNLAKGEIRLYAEKTIVEHVMNPLAEISPKEALNFTDNPKVGEKVLIEIPIKMLS
;
A
#
# COMPACT_ATOMS: atom_id res chain seq x y z
N MET A 1 -5.80 -11.44 -4.53
CA MET A 1 -5.58 -12.41 -3.44
C MET A 1 -4.36 -13.22 -3.84
N ILE A 2 -3.36 -13.32 -2.97
CA ILE A 2 -2.23 -14.22 -3.16
C ILE A 2 -2.72 -15.64 -2.94
N ASP A 3 -2.35 -16.55 -3.82
CA ASP A 3 -2.58 -17.97 -3.62
C ASP A 3 -1.52 -18.55 -2.69
N ILE A 4 -1.93 -18.84 -1.45
CA ILE A 4 -1.05 -19.36 -0.38
C ILE A 4 -0.55 -20.76 -0.72
N GLU A 5 -1.34 -21.57 -1.45
CA GLU A 5 -0.94 -22.91 -1.84
C GLU A 5 0.23 -22.84 -2.84
N THR A 6 0.16 -21.91 -3.80
CA THR A 6 1.28 -21.61 -4.71
C THR A 6 2.54 -21.22 -3.94
N LEU A 7 2.44 -20.35 -2.92
CA LEU A 7 3.60 -19.97 -2.10
C LEU A 7 4.22 -21.16 -1.37
N ARG A 8 3.41 -22.07 -0.81
CA ARG A 8 3.90 -23.28 -0.13
C ARG A 8 4.62 -24.23 -1.07
N ASN A 9 4.12 -24.36 -2.30
CA ASN A 9 4.77 -25.20 -3.30
C ASN A 9 6.15 -24.64 -3.69
N ILE A 10 6.25 -23.33 -3.91
CA ILE A 10 7.54 -22.69 -4.20
C ILE A 10 8.52 -22.85 -3.03
N GLU A 11 8.06 -22.70 -1.78
CA GLU A 11 8.90 -22.93 -0.59
C GLU A 11 9.43 -24.36 -0.52
N LYS A 12 8.63 -25.35 -0.93
CA LYS A 12 9.00 -26.76 -0.92
C LYS A 12 9.91 -27.17 -2.09
N GLU A 13 9.67 -26.63 -3.28
CA GLU A 13 10.36 -27.02 -4.52
C GLU A 13 11.65 -26.24 -4.73
N GLU A 14 11.62 -24.92 -4.53
CA GLU A 14 12.73 -24.01 -4.79
C GLU A 14 13.51 -23.65 -3.51
N GLY A 15 12.99 -24.00 -2.33
CA GLY A 15 13.61 -23.70 -1.03
C GLY A 15 13.57 -22.22 -0.64
N ILE A 16 12.79 -21.41 -1.36
CA ILE A 16 12.67 -19.97 -1.10
C ILE A 16 11.59 -19.75 -0.03
N PRO A 17 11.92 -19.15 1.12
CA PRO A 17 10.92 -18.85 2.15
C PRO A 17 9.78 -18.02 1.56
N LYS A 18 8.53 -18.37 1.88
CA LYS A 18 7.35 -17.62 1.42
C LYS A 18 7.46 -16.12 1.76
N GLU A 19 8.05 -15.78 2.90
CA GLU A 19 8.29 -14.41 3.34
C GLU A 19 9.14 -13.62 2.34
N GLU A 20 10.18 -14.23 1.77
CA GLU A 20 11.05 -13.61 0.76
C GLU A 20 10.27 -13.35 -0.55
N ILE A 21 9.44 -14.30 -0.97
CA ILE A 21 8.56 -14.13 -2.15
C ILE A 21 7.58 -12.97 -1.92
N ILE A 22 7.01 -12.88 -0.72
CA ILE A 22 6.08 -11.81 -0.36
C ILE A 22 6.77 -10.46 -0.36
N GLU A 23 8.02 -10.37 0.12
CA GLU A 23 8.82 -9.14 0.08
C GLU A 23 9.04 -8.67 -1.36
N ILE A 24 9.44 -9.56 -2.26
CA ILE A 24 9.63 -9.25 -3.69
C ILE A 24 8.33 -8.72 -4.31
N ILE A 25 7.18 -9.32 -3.97
CA ILE A 25 5.86 -8.86 -4.45
C ILE A 25 5.55 -7.46 -3.91
N ILE A 26 5.82 -7.20 -2.63
CA ILE A 26 5.61 -5.89 -2.01
C ILE A 26 6.45 -4.82 -2.71
N GLU A 27 7.73 -5.09 -2.95
CA GLU A 27 8.64 -4.18 -3.65
C GLU A 27 8.16 -3.87 -5.06
N SER A 28 7.77 -4.91 -5.81
CA SER A 28 7.23 -4.77 -7.17
C SER A 28 5.98 -3.87 -7.20
N ILE A 29 5.09 -4.01 -6.22
CA ILE A 29 3.89 -3.15 -6.11
C ILE A 29 4.27 -1.70 -5.80
N LYS A 30 5.23 -1.47 -4.89
CA LYS A 30 5.71 -0.12 -4.55
C LYS A 30 6.38 0.56 -5.75
N GLU A 31 7.17 -0.18 -6.52
CA GLU A 31 7.78 0.32 -7.75
C GLU A 31 6.73 0.68 -8.80
N ALA A 32 5.73 -0.17 -9.01
CA ALA A 32 4.63 0.11 -9.92
C ALA A 32 3.83 1.34 -9.48
N TYR A 33 3.58 1.51 -8.17
CA TYR A 33 2.96 2.71 -7.61
C TYR A 33 3.80 3.95 -7.90
N LYS A 34 5.11 3.91 -7.60
CA LYS A 34 6.04 5.02 -7.85
C LYS A 34 6.07 5.40 -9.32
N LYS A 35 6.10 4.42 -10.22
CA LYS A 35 6.08 4.66 -11.67
C LYS A 35 4.77 5.29 -12.14
N HIS A 36 3.64 4.90 -11.54
CA HIS A 36 2.32 5.39 -11.93
C HIS A 36 2.02 6.79 -11.40
N PHE A 37 2.30 7.06 -10.13
CA PHE A 37 1.94 8.32 -9.46
C PHE A 37 3.11 9.31 -9.32
N GLY A 38 4.36 8.85 -9.48
CA GLY A 38 5.54 9.68 -9.26
C GLY A 38 5.89 9.89 -7.78
N GLU A 39 5.15 9.29 -6.84
CA GLU A 39 5.33 9.42 -5.40
C GLU A 39 5.78 8.11 -4.76
N GLU A 40 6.52 8.21 -3.65
CA GLU A 40 7.03 7.06 -2.89
C GLU A 40 6.23 6.79 -1.60
N ASN A 41 5.11 7.49 -1.42
CA ASN A 41 4.25 7.40 -0.24
C ASN A 41 3.35 6.16 -0.19
N SER A 42 3.74 5.07 -0.84
CA SER A 42 2.95 3.84 -0.82
C SER A 42 3.19 3.00 0.43
N VAL A 43 2.10 2.51 1.01
CA VAL A 43 2.12 1.55 2.12
C VAL A 43 1.40 0.30 1.67
N VAL A 44 2.09 -0.84 1.71
CA VAL A 44 1.51 -2.14 1.40
C VAL A 44 1.29 -2.90 2.70
N LYS A 45 0.06 -3.38 2.93
CA LYS A 45 -0.28 -4.24 4.05
C LYS A 45 -0.66 -5.62 3.55
N VAL A 46 -0.11 -6.64 4.18
CA VAL A 46 -0.36 -8.04 3.82
C VAL A 46 -1.03 -8.76 4.99
N ASN A 47 -2.09 -9.50 4.69
CA ASN A 47 -2.71 -10.45 5.60
C ASN A 47 -2.50 -11.85 5.05
N LEU A 48 -1.49 -12.54 5.58
CA LEU A 48 -1.09 -13.87 5.13
C LEU A 48 -2.13 -14.95 5.42
N ALA A 49 -2.88 -14.82 6.52
CA ALA A 49 -3.94 -15.76 6.86
C ALA A 49 -5.08 -15.75 5.83
N LYS A 50 -5.29 -14.61 5.16
CA LYS A 50 -6.32 -14.44 4.12
C LYS A 50 -5.77 -14.39 2.69
N GLY A 51 -4.44 -14.37 2.53
CA GLY A 51 -3.80 -14.07 1.24
C GLY A 51 -4.19 -12.69 0.68
N GLU A 52 -4.50 -11.72 1.53
CA GLU A 52 -4.88 -10.36 1.08
C GLU A 52 -3.66 -9.44 1.04
N ILE A 53 -3.48 -8.71 -0.07
CA ILE A 53 -2.59 -7.55 -0.16
C ILE A 53 -3.48 -6.33 -0.37
N ARG A 54 -3.21 -5.28 0.41
CA ARG A 54 -3.83 -3.96 0.22
C ARG A 54 -2.75 -2.91 0.07
N LEU A 55 -2.96 -2.01 -0.88
CA LEU A 55 -2.08 -0.90 -1.17
C LEU A 55 -2.77 0.38 -0.70
N TYR A 56 -2.00 1.29 -0.12
CA TYR A 56 -2.47 2.58 0.35
C TYR A 56 -1.52 3.68 -0.10
N ALA A 57 -2.06 4.86 -0.37
CA ALA A 57 -1.31 6.11 -0.38
C ALA A 57 -1.34 6.72 1.02
N GLU A 58 -0.16 6.95 1.60
CA GLU A 58 -0.02 7.67 2.87
C GLU A 58 0.01 9.18 2.60
N LYS A 59 -0.97 9.92 3.10
CA LYS A 59 -1.05 11.37 2.92
C LYS A 59 -0.91 12.10 4.23
N THR A 60 -0.22 13.23 4.21
CA THR A 60 -0.08 14.12 5.36
C THR A 60 -1.24 15.11 5.39
N ILE A 61 -1.87 15.27 6.55
CA ILE A 61 -2.96 16.23 6.75
C ILE A 61 -2.33 17.63 6.88
N VAL A 62 -2.69 18.55 5.99
CA VAL A 62 -2.11 19.91 5.94
C VAL A 62 -3.21 20.96 5.75
N GLU A 63 -3.00 22.17 6.27
CA GLU A 63 -3.95 23.28 6.10
C GLU A 63 -4.06 23.74 4.64
N HIS A 64 -2.93 23.77 3.94
CA HIS A 64 -2.82 24.18 2.56
C HIS A 64 -2.18 23.07 1.72
N VAL A 65 -2.99 22.43 0.88
CA VAL A 65 -2.52 21.34 -0.01
C VAL A 65 -1.75 21.93 -1.18
N MET A 66 -0.47 21.58 -1.28
CA MET A 66 0.42 21.89 -2.40
C MET A 66 0.63 20.68 -3.31
N ASN A 67 0.71 19.48 -2.73
CA ASN A 67 0.84 18.23 -3.48
C ASN A 67 -0.32 17.28 -3.17
N PRO A 68 -1.39 17.26 -3.98
CA PRO A 68 -2.54 16.40 -3.75
C PRO A 68 -2.23 14.89 -3.74
N LEU A 69 -1.07 14.45 -4.21
CA LEU A 69 -0.67 13.03 -4.17
C LEU A 69 -0.09 12.64 -2.80
N ALA A 70 0.56 13.56 -2.10
CA ALA A 70 1.19 13.34 -0.80
C ALA A 70 0.46 14.02 0.38
N GLU A 71 -0.48 14.92 0.09
CA GLU A 71 -1.15 15.77 1.07
C GLU A 71 -2.66 15.73 0.94
N ILE A 72 -3.35 16.01 2.04
CA ILE A 72 -4.81 16.04 2.13
C ILE A 72 -5.27 17.12 3.10
N SER A 73 -6.40 17.77 2.81
CA SER A 73 -6.98 18.74 3.74
C SER A 73 -7.64 18.04 4.94
N PRO A 74 -7.73 18.67 6.13
CA PRO A 74 -8.46 18.10 7.27
C PRO A 74 -9.91 17.74 6.92
N LYS A 75 -10.54 18.55 6.06
CA LYS A 75 -11.91 18.32 5.59
C LYS A 75 -12.04 17.04 4.78
N GLU A 76 -11.10 16.78 3.87
CA GLU A 76 -11.11 15.55 3.07
C GLU A 76 -10.68 14.33 3.90
N ALA A 77 -9.77 14.52 4.86
CA ALA A 77 -9.29 13.47 5.75
C ALA A 77 -10.41 12.88 6.64
N LEU A 78 -11.49 13.62 6.91
CA LEU A 78 -12.67 13.12 7.62
C LEU A 78 -13.33 11.89 6.98
N ASN A 79 -13.11 11.66 5.67
CA ASN A 79 -13.63 10.46 5.01
C ASN A 79 -12.86 9.18 5.39
N PHE A 80 -11.71 9.33 6.05
CA PHE A 80 -10.77 8.25 6.32
C PHE A 80 -10.38 8.14 7.81
N THR A 81 -10.61 9.19 8.60
CA THR A 81 -10.37 9.21 10.05
C THR A 81 -11.35 10.15 10.76
N ASP A 82 -11.80 9.78 11.96
CA ASP A 82 -12.83 10.52 12.70
C ASP A 82 -12.32 11.84 13.30
N ASN A 83 -11.02 11.97 13.54
CA ASN A 83 -10.42 13.14 14.18
C ASN A 83 -9.12 13.57 13.48
N PRO A 84 -9.21 14.10 12.24
CA PRO A 84 -8.04 14.50 11.47
C PRO A 84 -7.33 15.69 12.11
N LYS A 85 -6.03 15.54 12.39
CA LYS A 85 -5.20 16.64 12.87
C LYS A 85 -4.11 16.97 11.86
N VAL A 86 -3.86 18.26 11.68
CA VAL A 86 -2.75 18.75 10.85
C VAL A 86 -1.44 18.17 11.39
N GLY A 87 -0.61 17.67 10.47
CA GLY A 87 0.66 16.99 10.78
C GLY A 87 0.54 15.48 10.99
N GLU A 88 -0.67 14.94 11.19
CA GLU A 88 -0.88 13.49 11.21
C GLU A 88 -0.97 12.92 9.77
N LYS A 89 -0.83 11.60 9.66
CA LYS A 89 -0.92 10.88 8.40
C LYS A 89 -2.18 10.04 8.33
N VAL A 90 -2.70 9.86 7.13
CA VAL A 90 -3.85 9.01 6.85
C VAL A 90 -3.56 8.09 5.67
N LEU A 91 -4.14 6.89 5.69
CA LEU A 91 -3.99 5.91 4.62
C LEU A 91 -5.23 5.91 3.75
N ILE A 92 -5.04 6.09 2.45
CA ILE A 92 -6.11 6.04 1.44
C ILE A 92 -5.90 4.78 0.62
N GLU A 93 -6.88 3.87 0.62
CA GLU A 93 -6.76 2.61 -0.12
C GLU A 93 -6.74 2.84 -1.63
N ILE A 94 -5.75 2.25 -2.29
CA ILE A 94 -5.57 2.29 -3.75
C ILE A 94 -5.77 0.88 -4.29
N PRO A 95 -6.79 0.64 -5.13
CA PRO A 95 -6.95 -0.65 -5.79
C PRO A 95 -5.72 -0.99 -6.65
N ILE A 96 -5.07 -2.12 -6.38
CA ILE A 96 -3.85 -2.56 -7.08
C ILE A 96 -4.06 -2.64 -8.61
N LYS A 97 -5.28 -2.96 -9.06
CA LYS A 97 -5.68 -2.96 -10.48
C LYS A 97 -5.52 -1.62 -11.20
N MET A 98 -5.28 -0.52 -10.48
CA MET A 98 -5.01 0.79 -11.07
C MET A 98 -3.55 0.95 -11.51
N LEU A 99 -2.66 0.06 -11.06
CA LEU A 99 -1.22 0.12 -11.37
C LEU A 99 -0.85 -0.59 -12.68
N SER A 100 -1.80 -1.31 -13.30
CA SER A 100 -1.61 -2.11 -14.52
C SER A 100 -1.88 -1.32 -15.79
#